data_AF-A0A7Y2JQ51-F1
#
_entry.id   AF-A0A7Y2JQ51-F1
#
_cell.length_a   1.000
_cell.length_b   1.000
_cell.length_c   1.000
_cell.angle_alpha   90.00
_cell.angle_beta   90.00
_cell.angle_gamma   90.00
#
_symmetry.space_group_name_H-M   'P 1'
#
loop_
_entity.id
_entity.type
_entity.pdbx_description
1 polymer ?
#
loop_
_entity_poly.entity_id
_entity_poly.type
_entity_poly.pdbx_seq_one_letter_code
_entity_poly.pdbx_strand_id
1 'polypeptide(L)'
;MHGREQLGPSQTVGWSLAGFAAGLVAGIILGEWFGPTTPRRLAQPRVGTARRGPPPTAAGAAARAQAALATDPGLAALSTRPIGPRTVEVTGWVDDRAARARAARLVNRLPGIDTLINSVLVRGEDDQRRFPDLRLTDQSA
;
A
#
# COMPACT_ATOMS: atom_id res chain seq x y z
N MET A 1 49.42 -31.78 -13.96
CA MET A 1 49.24 -30.32 -13.79
C MET A 1 47.76 -30.00 -13.99
N HIS A 2 47.02 -29.64 -12.93
CA HIS A 2 45.77 -28.87 -12.98
C HIS A 2 45.47 -28.47 -11.51
N GLY A 3 45.86 -27.24 -11.15
CA GLY A 3 45.67 -26.69 -9.82
C GLY A 3 44.21 -26.31 -9.59
N ARG A 4 43.62 -26.80 -8.50
CA ARG A 4 42.33 -26.32 -8.01
C ARG A 4 42.63 -25.14 -7.10
N GLU A 5 42.32 -23.94 -7.56
CA GLU A 5 42.38 -22.73 -6.75
C GLU A 5 41.38 -22.86 -5.59
N GLN A 6 41.91 -23.07 -4.39
CA GLN A 6 41.14 -23.07 -3.16
C GLN A 6 40.84 -21.61 -2.81
N LEU A 7 39.57 -21.22 -2.92
CA LEU A 7 39.09 -19.89 -2.52
C LEU A 7 39.31 -19.70 -1.01
N GLY A 8 40.04 -18.65 -0.65
CA GLY A 8 40.47 -18.39 0.72
C GLY A 8 39.32 -18.09 1.69
N PRO A 9 39.47 -18.42 2.98
CA PRO A 9 38.42 -18.30 4.00
C PRO A 9 37.89 -16.88 4.23
N SER A 10 38.58 -15.86 3.73
CA SER A 10 38.12 -14.47 3.75
C SER A 10 36.99 -14.19 2.75
N GLN A 11 36.82 -15.03 1.73
CA GLN A 11 35.82 -14.82 0.69
C GLN A 11 34.44 -15.33 1.11
N THR A 12 34.37 -16.41 1.90
CA THR A 12 33.11 -16.97 2.43
C THR A 12 32.44 -16.05 3.44
N VAL A 13 33.22 -15.36 4.28
CA VAL A 13 32.68 -14.42 5.30
C VAL A 13 31.99 -13.22 4.65
N GLY A 14 32.51 -12.72 3.53
CA GLY A 14 31.92 -11.60 2.79
C GLY A 14 30.52 -11.91 2.26
N TRP A 15 30.31 -13.12 1.74
CA TRP A 15 29.01 -13.54 1.21
C TRP A 15 27.96 -13.80 2.32
N SER A 16 28.38 -14.33 3.47
CA SER A 16 27.48 -14.53 4.61
C SER A 16 26.95 -13.22 5.19
N LEU A 17 27.78 -12.18 5.27
CA LEU A 17 27.38 -10.88 5.78
C LEU A 17 26.40 -10.16 4.83
N ALA A 18 26.63 -10.27 3.52
CA ALA A 18 25.75 -9.72 2.49
C ALA A 18 24.36 -10.41 2.49
N GLY A 19 24.32 -11.73 2.65
CA GLY A 19 23.07 -12.49 2.74
C GLY A 19 22.25 -12.13 3.98
N PHE A 20 22.90 -11.92 5.12
CA PHE A 20 22.23 -11.54 6.37
C PHE A 20 21.63 -10.12 6.32
N ALA A 21 22.35 -9.16 5.73
CA ALA A 21 21.84 -7.80 5.54
C ALA A 21 20.62 -7.76 4.58
N ALA A 22 20.66 -8.54 3.50
CA ALA A 22 19.52 -8.66 2.58
C ALA A 22 18.30 -9.33 3.26
N GLY A 23 18.53 -10.34 4.09
CA GLY A 23 17.48 -11.01 4.87
C GLY A 23 16.80 -10.09 5.88
N LEU A 24 17.54 -9.21 6.57
CA LEU A 24 16.98 -8.23 7.51
C LEU A 24 16.11 -7.17 6.81
N VAL A 25 16.54 -6.68 5.65
CA VAL A 25 15.73 -5.75 4.85
C VAL A 25 14.45 -6.42 4.35
N ALA A 26 14.54 -7.68 3.91
CA ALA A 26 13.35 -8.44 3.48
C ALA A 26 12.40 -8.76 4.66
N GLY A 27 12.93 -9.07 5.85
CA GLY A 27 12.14 -9.36 7.04
C GLY A 27 11.38 -8.14 7.59
N ILE A 28 11.97 -6.94 7.53
CA ILE A 28 11.29 -5.69 7.91
C ILE A 28 10.18 -5.33 6.91
N ILE A 29 10.40 -5.61 5.62
CA ILE A 29 9.37 -5.39 4.58
C ILE A 29 8.21 -6.39 4.71
N LEU A 30 8.46 -7.60 5.21
CA LEU A 30 7.43 -8.62 5.42
C LEU A 30 6.67 -8.43 6.75
N GLY A 31 7.31 -7.86 7.77
CA GLY A 31 6.71 -7.60 9.09
C GLY A 31 5.64 -6.51 9.10
N GLU A 32 5.61 -5.62 8.10
CA GLU A 32 4.50 -4.65 7.92
C GLU A 32 3.23 -5.29 7.34
N TRP A 33 3.31 -6.50 6.78
CA TRP A 33 2.14 -7.15 6.19
C TRP A 33 1.23 -7.81 7.24
N PHE A 34 1.78 -8.15 8.40
CA PHE A 34 1.03 -8.42 9.62
C PHE A 34 1.30 -7.31 10.62
N GLY A 35 0.81 -6.11 10.30
CA GLY A 35 0.87 -4.96 11.20
C GLY A 35 0.37 -5.36 12.61
N PRO A 36 1.11 -4.98 13.67
CA PRO A 36 0.75 -5.32 15.04
C PRO A 36 -0.67 -4.81 15.33
N THR A 37 -1.50 -5.71 15.86
CA THR A 37 -2.81 -5.36 16.42
C THR A 37 -2.65 -4.22 17.41
N THR A 38 -3.18 -3.07 17.01
CA THR A 38 -3.49 -1.87 17.78
C THR A 38 -2.90 -1.82 19.21
N PRO A 39 -1.74 -1.21 19.45
CA PRO A 39 -1.52 -0.58 20.73
C PRO A 39 -2.32 0.72 20.73
N ARG A 40 -3.44 0.68 21.44
CA ARG A 40 -4.18 1.84 21.96
C ARG A 40 -3.19 2.82 22.62
N ARG A 41 -2.61 3.75 21.86
CA ARG A 41 -1.76 4.81 22.41
C ARG A 41 -2.65 5.96 22.84
N LEU A 42 -2.76 6.03 24.16
CA LEU A 42 -3.26 7.15 24.95
C LEU A 42 -2.76 8.48 24.38
N ALA A 43 -3.68 9.43 24.33
CA ALA A 43 -3.46 10.82 23.96
C ALA A 43 -2.25 11.38 24.71
N GLN A 44 -1.19 11.70 23.98
CA GLN A 44 -0.18 12.63 24.46
C GLN A 44 -0.62 14.05 24.10
N PRO A 45 -0.76 14.96 25.07
CA PRO A 45 -1.05 16.35 24.78
C PRO A 45 0.26 17.01 24.33
N ARG A 46 0.42 17.19 23.01
CA ARG A 46 1.47 18.08 22.49
C ARG A 46 0.97 19.51 22.50
N VAL A 47 1.39 20.25 23.53
CA VAL A 47 1.42 21.71 23.53
C VAL A 47 2.47 22.15 22.52
N GLY A 48 2.03 22.78 21.44
CA GLY A 48 2.89 23.30 20.38
C GLY A 48 2.09 24.17 19.43
N THR A 49 2.27 25.48 19.57
CA THR A 49 1.66 26.56 18.78
C THR A 49 2.16 26.54 17.33
N ALA A 50 1.69 25.58 16.53
CA ALA A 50 1.83 25.64 15.08
C ALA A 50 0.64 26.38 14.47
N ARG A 51 0.93 27.44 13.71
CA ARG A 51 -0.03 28.25 12.93
C ARG A 51 -1.03 27.32 12.23
N ARG A 52 -2.27 27.27 12.73
CA ARG A 52 -3.37 26.53 12.11
C ARG A 52 -3.70 27.18 10.78
N GLY A 53 -3.19 26.62 9.68
CA GLY A 53 -3.89 26.71 8.41
C GLY A 53 -5.32 26.17 8.59
N PRO A 54 -6.27 26.54 7.70
CA PRO A 54 -7.62 25.98 7.76
C PRO A 54 -7.54 24.44 7.85
N PRO A 55 -8.37 23.82 8.71
CA PRO A 55 -8.32 22.38 8.89
C PRO A 55 -8.46 21.69 7.53
N PRO A 56 -7.67 20.62 7.26
CA PRO A 56 -7.77 19.90 6.01
C PRO A 56 -9.22 19.46 5.80
N THR A 57 -9.81 19.91 4.70
CA THR A 57 -11.16 19.53 4.32
C THR A 57 -11.13 18.20 3.59
N ALA A 58 -12.19 17.42 3.71
CA ALA A 58 -12.36 16.15 2.99
C ALA A 58 -12.15 16.34 1.48
N ALA A 59 -12.77 17.39 0.92
CA ALA A 59 -12.63 17.76 -0.48
C ALA A 59 -11.18 18.12 -0.86
N GLY A 60 -10.46 18.84 0.01
CA GLY A 60 -9.07 19.19 -0.22
C GLY A 60 -8.12 17.98 -0.16
N ALA A 61 -8.43 16.97 0.65
CA ALA A 61 -7.70 15.71 0.69
C ALA A 61 -7.92 14.90 -0.61
N ALA A 62 -9.17 14.76 -1.05
CA ALA A 62 -9.51 14.06 -2.30
C ALA A 62 -8.90 14.76 -3.52
N ALA A 63 -9.01 16.09 -3.63
CA ALA A 63 -8.44 16.84 -4.75
C ALA A 63 -6.91 16.67 -4.87
N ARG A 64 -6.19 16.61 -3.74
CA ARG A 64 -4.75 16.36 -3.73
C ARG A 64 -4.41 14.92 -4.10
N ALA A 65 -5.22 13.96 -3.66
CA ALA A 65 -5.10 12.57 -4.10
C ALA A 65 -5.31 12.44 -5.62
N GLN A 66 -6.35 13.09 -6.16
CA GLN A 66 -6.61 13.13 -7.60
C GLN A 66 -5.42 13.73 -8.37
N ALA A 67 -4.91 14.87 -7.91
CA ALA A 67 -3.79 15.55 -8.55
C ALA A 67 -2.53 14.68 -8.56
N ALA A 68 -2.22 13.99 -7.46
CA ALA A 68 -1.10 13.07 -7.41
C ALA A 68 -1.28 11.91 -8.39
N LEU A 69 -2.45 11.26 -8.41
CA LEU A 69 -2.73 10.15 -9.32
C LEU A 69 -2.62 10.56 -10.79
N ALA A 70 -3.06 11.77 -11.13
CA ALA A 70 -2.95 12.32 -12.48
C ALA A 70 -1.51 12.52 -12.98
N THR A 71 -0.52 12.59 -12.08
CA THR A 71 0.90 12.68 -12.49
C THR A 71 1.50 11.36 -12.96
N ASP A 72 0.85 10.23 -12.66
CA ASP A 72 1.27 8.90 -13.12
C ASP A 72 0.34 8.45 -14.25
N PRO A 73 0.82 8.33 -15.51
CA PRO A 73 -0.02 7.94 -16.65
C PRO A 73 -0.75 6.60 -16.45
N GLY A 74 -0.15 5.67 -15.71
CA GLY A 74 -0.76 4.37 -15.42
C GLY A 74 -1.86 4.43 -14.35
N LEU A 75 -2.01 5.57 -13.66
CA LEU A 75 -2.99 5.79 -12.60
C LEU A 75 -3.95 6.96 -12.90
N ALA A 76 -3.73 7.71 -13.98
CA ALA A 76 -4.48 8.91 -14.31
C ALA A 76 -5.98 8.64 -14.58
N ALA A 77 -6.34 7.41 -14.93
CA ALA A 77 -7.73 6.98 -15.09
C ALA A 77 -8.46 6.71 -13.76
N LEU A 78 -7.74 6.71 -12.63
CA LEU A 78 -8.33 6.51 -11.31
C LEU A 78 -9.06 7.76 -10.83
N SER A 79 -10.12 7.53 -10.07
CA SER A 79 -10.96 8.58 -9.48
C SER A 79 -10.85 8.56 -7.97
N THR A 80 -11.04 9.72 -7.36
CA THR A 80 -11.03 9.86 -5.90
C THR A 80 -12.33 10.46 -5.39
N ARG A 81 -12.76 9.98 -4.22
CA ARG A 81 -13.95 10.48 -3.53
C ARG A 81 -13.63 10.80 -2.07
N PRO A 82 -14.03 11.97 -1.56
CA PRO A 82 -13.92 12.27 -0.14
C PRO A 82 -14.93 11.43 0.65
N ILE A 83 -14.46 10.69 1.65
CA ILE A 83 -15.31 9.94 2.58
C ILE A 83 -15.39 10.65 3.94
N GLY A 84 -14.34 11.38 4.30
CA GLY A 84 -14.29 12.18 5.53
C GLY A 84 -13.12 13.17 5.50
N PRO A 85 -12.93 13.98 6.56
CA PRO A 85 -11.94 15.07 6.59
C PRO A 85 -10.51 14.67 6.20
N ARG A 86 -10.13 13.43 6.50
CA ARG A 86 -8.80 12.85 6.22
C ARG A 86 -8.90 11.45 5.62
N THR A 87 -10.07 11.12 5.08
CA THR A 87 -10.37 9.80 4.50
C THR A 87 -10.74 9.97 3.04
N VAL A 88 -10.02 9.26 2.18
CA VAL A 88 -10.25 9.28 0.73
C VAL A 88 -10.48 7.86 0.26
N GLU A 89 -11.44 7.70 -0.64
CA GLU A 89 -11.59 6.48 -1.42
C GLU A 89 -10.98 6.69 -2.80
N VAL A 90 -10.24 5.70 -3.29
CA VAL A 90 -9.74 5.65 -4.67
C VAL A 90 -10.42 4.50 -5.39
N THR A 91 -11.02 4.78 -6.53
CA THR A 91 -11.74 3.81 -7.38
C THR A 91 -11.20 3.85 -8.81
N GLY A 92 -11.49 2.80 -9.56
CA GLY A 92 -11.15 2.69 -10.97
C GLY A 92 -10.55 1.34 -11.30
N TRP A 93 -10.07 1.19 -12.52
CA TRP A 93 -9.47 -0.04 -13.03
C TRP A 93 -8.01 0.18 -13.37
N VAL A 94 -7.19 -0.84 -13.12
CA VAL A 94 -5.79 -0.91 -13.53
C VAL A 94 -5.50 -2.26 -14.17
N ASP A 95 -4.42 -2.33 -14.95
CA ASP A 95 -4.06 -3.55 -15.68
C ASP A 95 -3.38 -4.61 -14.78
N ASP A 96 -2.74 -4.19 -13.69
CA ASP A 96 -2.00 -5.10 -12.81
C ASP A 96 -2.05 -4.73 -11.33
N ARG A 97 -1.70 -5.71 -10.48
CA ARG A 97 -1.62 -5.54 -9.02
C ARG A 97 -0.56 -4.52 -8.59
N ALA A 98 0.50 -4.35 -9.37
CA ALA A 98 1.57 -3.41 -9.04
C ALA A 98 1.07 -1.96 -9.16
N ALA A 99 0.25 -1.64 -10.16
CA ALA A 99 -0.43 -0.37 -10.33
C ALA A 99 -1.40 -0.08 -9.18
N ARG A 100 -2.23 -1.06 -8.77
CA ARG A 100 -3.10 -0.95 -7.58
C ARG A 100 -2.28 -0.61 -6.32
N ALA A 101 -1.17 -1.33 -6.10
CA ALA A 101 -0.30 -1.10 -4.94
C ALA A 101 0.41 0.26 -5.02
N ARG A 102 0.78 0.70 -6.22
CA ARG A 102 1.42 2.00 -6.48
C ARG A 102 0.45 3.14 -6.19
N ALA A 103 -0.80 3.05 -6.64
CA ALA A 103 -1.87 4.00 -6.29
C ALA A 103 -2.04 4.14 -4.78
N ALA A 104 -2.10 3.01 -4.07
CA ALA A 104 -2.23 3.01 -2.62
C ALA A 104 -1.06 3.72 -1.93
N ARG A 105 0.17 3.39 -2.32
CA ARG A 105 1.39 4.00 -1.76
C ARG A 105 1.48 5.49 -2.06
N LEU A 106 1.10 5.90 -3.26
CA LEU A 106 1.11 7.31 -3.68
C LEU A 106 0.17 8.13 -2.79
N VAL A 107 -1.09 7.68 -2.64
CA VAL A 107 -2.12 8.42 -1.90
C VAL A 107 -1.86 8.40 -0.40
N ASN A 108 -1.42 7.27 0.18
CA ASN A 108 -1.11 7.18 1.61
C ASN A 108 0.05 8.09 2.07
N ARG A 109 0.93 8.51 1.16
CA ARG A 109 2.04 9.42 1.49
C ARG A 109 1.64 10.89 1.47
N LEU A 110 0.43 11.21 1.01
CA LEU A 110 0.00 12.60 0.91
C LEU A 110 -0.33 13.16 2.29
N PRO A 111 0.12 14.38 2.61
CA PRO A 111 -0.18 14.99 3.90
C PRO A 111 -1.69 15.17 4.07
N GLY A 112 -2.24 14.95 5.26
CA GLY A 112 -3.68 15.17 5.46
C GLY A 112 -4.59 14.04 4.99
N ILE A 113 -4.04 12.90 4.57
CA ILE A 113 -4.77 11.65 4.39
C ILE A 113 -4.28 10.68 5.48
N ASP A 114 -5.18 10.28 6.37
CA ASP A 114 -4.88 9.29 7.41
C ASP A 114 -5.39 7.90 7.01
N THR A 115 -6.51 7.88 6.29
CA THR A 115 -7.19 6.65 5.90
C THR A 115 -7.45 6.64 4.40
N LEU A 116 -7.02 5.57 3.74
CA LEU A 116 -7.30 5.30 2.35
C LEU A 116 -8.19 4.07 2.22
N ILE A 117 -9.33 4.22 1.55
CA ILE A 117 -10.14 3.11 1.09
C ILE A 117 -9.71 2.80 -0.35
N ASN A 118 -8.99 1.69 -0.54
CA ASN A 118 -8.55 1.27 -1.87
C ASN A 118 -9.61 0.37 -2.51
N SER A 119 -10.42 0.95 -3.38
CA SER A 119 -11.46 0.30 -4.18
C SER A 119 -11.04 0.18 -5.65
N VAL A 120 -9.74 0.19 -5.94
CA VAL A 120 -9.19 0.00 -7.30
C VAL A 120 -9.29 -1.46 -7.69
N LEU A 121 -9.78 -1.76 -8.87
CA LEU A 121 -9.98 -3.10 -9.45
C LEU A 121 -8.85 -3.47 -10.43
N VAL A 122 -8.45 -4.73 -10.47
CA VAL A 122 -7.41 -5.22 -11.39
C VAL A 122 -8.05 -6.02 -12.51
N ARG A 123 -7.75 -5.65 -13.76
CA ARG A 123 -8.23 -6.35 -14.96
C ARG A 123 -7.74 -7.80 -14.99
N GLY A 124 -8.59 -8.70 -15.47
CA GLY A 124 -8.35 -10.15 -15.48
C GLY A 124 -8.47 -10.82 -14.11
N GLU A 125 -8.23 -10.11 -13.01
CA GLU A 125 -8.34 -10.65 -11.65
C GLU A 125 -9.75 -10.44 -11.08
N ASP A 126 -10.22 -9.20 -11.02
CA ASP A 126 -11.51 -8.88 -10.39
C ASP A 126 -12.69 -8.91 -11.37
N ASP A 127 -12.42 -9.00 -12.67
CA ASP A 127 -13.44 -9.20 -13.70
C ASP A 127 -14.22 -10.51 -13.50
N GLN A 128 -13.58 -11.51 -12.89
CA GLN A 128 -14.16 -12.85 -12.68
C GLN A 128 -14.95 -12.99 -11.37
N ARG A 129 -15.06 -11.93 -10.55
CA ARG A 129 -16.01 -11.93 -9.43
C ARG A 129 -17.44 -11.75 -9.94
N ARG A 130 -17.88 -12.64 -10.84
CA ARG A 130 -19.30 -13.01 -10.95
C ARG A 130 -19.64 -13.72 -9.64
N PHE A 131 -20.71 -13.28 -9.02
CA PHE A 131 -21.34 -13.98 -7.89
C PHE A 131 -21.33 -15.48 -8.19
N PRO A 132 -20.87 -16.34 -7.26
CA PRO A 132 -21.13 -17.77 -7.43
C PRO A 132 -22.62 -17.89 -7.65
N ASP A 133 -23.03 -18.52 -8.75
CA ASP A 133 -24.42 -18.83 -9.02
C ASP A 133 -24.99 -19.36 -7.71
N LEU A 134 -25.78 -18.53 -7.03
CA LEU A 134 -26.69 -18.98 -6.00
C LEU A 134 -27.70 -19.81 -6.76
N ARG A 135 -27.28 -21.05 -7.07
CA ARG A 135 -28.19 -22.11 -7.45
C ARG A 135 -29.10 -22.26 -6.26
N LEU A 136 -30.22 -21.55 -6.33
CA LEU A 136 -31.48 -21.84 -5.66
C LEU A 136 -31.96 -23.22 -6.16
N THR A 137 -31.15 -24.25 -5.94
CA THR A 137 -31.57 -25.64 -6.04
C THR A 137 -31.85 -26.10 -4.63
N ASP A 138 -33.04 -26.66 -4.47
CA ASP A 138 -33.50 -27.41 -3.32
C ASP A 138 -33.72 -26.65 -2.01
N GLN A 139 -34.92 -26.06 -1.89
CA GLN A 139 -35.75 -26.29 -0.71
C GLN A 139 -37.22 -26.43 -1.13
N SER A 140 -37.56 -27.59 -1.68
CA SER A 140 -38.93 -28.11 -1.63
C SER A 140 -38.95 -29.22 -0.57
N ALA A 141 -39.66 -28.97 0.53
CA ALA A 141 -40.08 -29.98 1.50
C ALA A 141 -41.51 -29.67 1.89
#